data_AF-A0A9E0ILP5-F1
#
_entry.id   AF-A0A9E0ILP5-F1
#
_cell.length_a   1.000
_cell.length_b   1.000
_cell.length_c   1.000
_cell.angle_alpha   90.00
_cell.angle_beta   90.00
_cell.angle_gamma   90.00
#
_symmetry.space_group_name_H-M   'P 1'
#
loop_
_entity.id
_entity.type
_entity.pdbx_description
1 polymer ?
#
loop_
_entity_poly.entity_id
_entity_poly.type
_entity_poly.pdbx_seq_one_letter_code
_entity_poly.pdbx_strand_id
1 'polypeptide(L)'
;MSKVPGRSWKRGQITPPELLAVVHEVATGRHAGRSVRRVAERLVEQSRTEALEVDLVVHDGDLTLRSLHTGRAPWLGLLVVRGDLEVAGLYHDWMDPEAVVIVTGDLHAQRLVSSAFLEVHGSVTVETDCIWRDNDGCAEIMGDLRAGFVYTKYHSVRVHGRVVAPLVLGDARHVVAGRPYPFVGETDARHKAALRAVLPRGVAMIEGDPRDGDDEWCIDDVDAEALARRVAAGKPALVAPWKGRRRR
;
A
#
# COMPACT_ATOMS: atom_id res chain seq x y z
N MET A 1 -2.69 -14.60 -14.89
CA MET A 1 -3.46 -14.17 -13.70
C MET A 1 -4.92 -14.49 -13.94
N SER A 2 -5.65 -14.94 -12.93
CA SER A 2 -7.10 -15.07 -12.99
C SER A 2 -7.73 -13.68 -13.10
N LYS A 3 -8.76 -13.52 -13.94
CA LYS A 3 -9.54 -12.29 -14.01
C LYS A 3 -10.15 -12.00 -12.63
N VAL A 4 -10.17 -10.73 -12.22
CA VAL A 4 -10.87 -10.32 -11.00
C VAL A 4 -12.38 -10.54 -11.20
N PRO A 5 -13.06 -11.31 -10.31
CA PRO A 5 -14.49 -11.56 -10.41
C PRO A 5 -15.27 -10.30 -10.03
N GLY A 6 -16.47 -10.15 -10.60
CA GLY A 6 -17.31 -8.97 -10.42
C GLY A 6 -17.90 -8.50 -11.74
N ARG A 7 -18.69 -7.43 -11.68
CA ARG A 7 -19.22 -6.74 -12.86
C ARG A 7 -18.12 -5.87 -13.46
N SER A 8 -17.77 -6.15 -14.70
CA SER A 8 -16.65 -5.52 -15.42
C SER A 8 -17.14 -4.66 -16.58
N TRP A 9 -16.54 -3.48 -16.70
CA TRP A 9 -16.73 -2.58 -17.84
C TRP A 9 -16.30 -3.24 -19.14
N LYS A 10 -15.10 -3.83 -19.18
CA LYS A 10 -14.57 -4.49 -20.40
C LYS A 10 -15.40 -5.69 -20.85
N ARG A 11 -16.19 -6.27 -19.95
CA ARG A 11 -17.13 -7.37 -20.26
C ARG A 11 -18.55 -6.88 -20.55
N GLY A 12 -18.82 -5.57 -20.52
CA GLY A 12 -20.16 -5.00 -20.73
C GLY A 12 -21.15 -5.35 -19.61
N GLN A 13 -20.67 -5.68 -18.41
CA GLN A 13 -21.49 -6.11 -17.27
C GLN A 13 -21.88 -4.97 -16.32
N ILE A 14 -21.25 -3.81 -16.49
CA ILE A 14 -21.57 -2.58 -15.78
C ILE A 14 -21.35 -1.41 -16.74
N THR A 15 -22.20 -0.41 -16.64
CA THR A 15 -22.14 0.80 -17.47
C THR A 15 -21.39 1.93 -16.75
N PRO A 16 -20.90 2.96 -17.47
CA PRO A 16 -20.24 4.10 -16.85
C PRO A 16 -21.13 4.88 -15.84
N PRO A 17 -22.43 5.13 -16.12
CA PRO A 17 -23.32 5.73 -15.12
C PRO A 17 -23.45 4.89 -13.83
N GLU A 18 -23.53 3.56 -13.95
CA GLU A 18 -23.56 2.67 -12.78
C GLU A 18 -22.22 2.70 -12.02
N LEU A 19 -21.08 2.72 -12.70
CA LEU A 19 -19.76 2.88 -12.08
C LEU A 19 -19.66 4.20 -11.31
N LEU A 20 -20.09 5.31 -11.90
CA LEU A 20 -20.09 6.62 -11.23
C LEU A 20 -20.99 6.63 -10.00
N ALA A 21 -22.19 6.05 -10.11
CA ALA A 21 -23.10 5.92 -8.97
C ALA A 21 -22.45 5.10 -7.84
N VAL A 22 -21.79 3.99 -8.17
CA VAL A 22 -21.03 3.18 -7.20
C VAL A 22 -19.93 4.01 -6.55
N VAL A 23 -19.09 4.70 -7.34
CA VAL A 23 -17.99 5.54 -6.83
C VAL A 23 -18.51 6.64 -5.91
N HIS A 24 -19.62 7.30 -6.26
CA HIS A 24 -20.22 8.35 -5.43
C HIS A 24 -20.77 7.82 -4.12
N GLU A 25 -21.27 6.59 -4.12
CA GLU A 25 -21.76 5.90 -2.93
C GLU A 25 -20.60 5.51 -1.99
N VAL A 26 -19.51 4.97 -2.54
CA VAL A 26 -18.46 4.31 -1.71
C VAL A 26 -17.21 5.16 -1.46
N ALA A 27 -16.83 6.08 -2.33
CA ALA A 27 -15.63 6.91 -2.15
C ALA A 27 -15.91 8.03 -1.14
N THR A 28 -15.87 7.67 0.14
CA THR A 28 -16.33 8.49 1.28
C THR A 28 -15.21 8.80 2.28
N GLY A 29 -13.96 8.46 1.93
CA GLY A 29 -12.75 8.85 2.63
C GLY A 29 -12.77 10.31 3.11
N ARG A 30 -12.39 10.54 4.37
CA ARG A 30 -12.40 11.89 4.96
C ARG A 30 -11.16 12.68 4.56
N HIS A 31 -10.07 11.98 4.22
CA HIS A 31 -8.79 12.57 3.91
C HIS A 31 -8.43 12.40 2.43
N ALA A 32 -8.45 11.17 1.93
CA ALA A 32 -8.14 10.83 0.56
C ALA A 32 -9.40 10.75 -0.32
N GLY A 33 -10.61 10.65 0.26
CA GLY A 33 -11.84 10.37 -0.49
C GLY A 33 -12.14 11.34 -1.63
N ARG A 34 -11.80 12.63 -1.52
CA ARG A 34 -11.92 13.57 -2.64
C ARG A 34 -10.96 13.23 -3.80
N SER A 35 -9.72 12.86 -3.49
CA SER A 35 -8.72 12.49 -4.48
C SER A 35 -9.05 11.14 -5.12
N VAL A 36 -9.36 10.13 -4.29
CA VAL A 36 -9.81 8.79 -4.71
C VAL A 36 -11.02 8.90 -5.64
N ARG A 37 -12.06 9.64 -5.22
CA ARG A 37 -13.26 9.87 -6.03
C ARG A 37 -12.93 10.56 -7.35
N ARG A 38 -12.16 11.65 -7.32
CA ARG A 38 -11.81 12.41 -8.53
C ARG A 38 -11.05 11.55 -9.54
N VAL A 39 -10.11 10.71 -9.08
CA VAL A 39 -9.36 9.81 -9.97
C VAL A 39 -10.26 8.69 -10.50
N ALA A 40 -11.10 8.09 -9.66
CA ALA A 40 -12.05 7.07 -10.10
C ALA A 40 -13.04 7.62 -11.14
N GLU A 41 -13.60 8.82 -10.92
CA GLU A 41 -14.47 9.51 -11.89
C GLU A 41 -13.76 9.77 -13.22
N ARG A 42 -12.50 10.26 -13.16
CA ARG A 42 -11.67 10.49 -14.36
C ARG A 42 -11.44 9.19 -15.13
N LEU A 43 -11.08 8.09 -14.45
CA LEU A 43 -10.87 6.78 -15.09
C LEU A 43 -12.16 6.28 -15.76
N VAL A 44 -13.32 6.45 -15.12
CA VAL A 44 -14.60 6.10 -15.71
C VAL A 44 -14.87 6.95 -16.95
N GLU A 45 -14.66 8.26 -16.91
CA GLU A 45 -14.88 9.13 -18.07
C GLU A 45 -13.92 8.82 -19.22
N GLN A 46 -12.63 8.69 -18.96
CA GLN A 46 -11.63 8.33 -19.96
C GLN A 46 -11.93 6.97 -20.59
N SER A 47 -12.46 6.01 -19.83
CA SER A 47 -12.83 4.69 -20.38
C SER A 47 -13.97 4.74 -21.42
N ARG A 48 -14.71 5.86 -21.50
CA ARG A 48 -15.78 6.11 -22.48
C ARG A 48 -15.24 6.73 -23.76
N THR A 49 -14.26 7.61 -23.65
CA THR A 49 -13.75 8.44 -24.74
C THR A 49 -12.48 7.86 -25.36
N GLU A 50 -11.74 7.06 -24.62
CA GLU A 50 -10.44 6.51 -25.00
C GLU A 50 -10.47 4.98 -24.93
N ALA A 51 -9.69 4.34 -25.80
CA ALA A 51 -9.43 2.91 -25.73
C ALA A 51 -8.42 2.62 -24.61
N LEU A 52 -8.79 2.89 -23.35
CA LEU A 52 -7.94 2.56 -22.21
C LEU A 52 -7.75 1.04 -22.14
N GLU A 53 -6.53 0.55 -21.90
CA GLU A 53 -6.26 -0.88 -21.72
C GLU A 53 -6.62 -1.41 -20.32
N VAL A 54 -7.25 -0.57 -19.50
CA VAL A 54 -7.64 -0.90 -18.12
C VAL A 54 -9.09 -1.40 -18.04
N ASP A 55 -9.34 -2.34 -17.14
CA ASP A 55 -10.69 -2.74 -16.71
C ASP A 55 -11.12 -1.95 -15.47
N LEU A 56 -12.43 -1.80 -15.32
CA LEU A 56 -13.08 -1.17 -14.17
C LEU A 56 -14.08 -2.20 -13.61
N VAL A 57 -13.86 -2.63 -12.37
CA VAL A 57 -14.57 -3.78 -11.79
C VAL A 57 -15.23 -3.40 -10.47
N VAL A 58 -16.49 -3.80 -10.34
CA VAL A 58 -17.24 -3.74 -9.08
C VAL A 58 -17.56 -5.16 -8.62
N HIS A 59 -17.21 -5.48 -7.39
CA HIS A 59 -17.54 -6.72 -6.72
C HIS A 59 -18.52 -6.42 -5.57
N ASP A 60 -19.67 -7.08 -5.59
CA ASP A 60 -20.70 -6.97 -4.55
C ASP A 60 -20.49 -8.11 -3.54
N GLY A 61 -20.20 -7.79 -2.28
CA GLY A 61 -19.86 -8.76 -1.24
C GLY A 61 -18.35 -8.96 -1.05
N ASP A 62 -18.01 -10.05 -0.35
CA ASP A 62 -16.62 -10.36 0.02
C ASP A 62 -15.85 -10.99 -1.15
N LEU A 63 -14.62 -10.56 -1.34
CA LEU A 63 -13.76 -10.95 -2.44
C LEU A 63 -12.47 -11.61 -1.92
N THR A 64 -12.29 -12.89 -2.22
CA THR A 64 -11.01 -13.60 -1.99
C THR A 64 -10.23 -13.75 -3.30
N LEU A 65 -8.96 -13.35 -3.28
CA LEU A 65 -8.02 -13.47 -4.39
C LEU A 65 -6.74 -14.16 -3.93
N ARG A 66 -6.10 -14.91 -4.81
CA ARG A 66 -4.74 -15.45 -4.54
C ARG A 66 -3.69 -14.33 -4.53
N SER A 67 -3.85 -13.34 -5.39
CA SER A 67 -2.97 -12.19 -5.56
C SER A 67 -3.72 -11.10 -6.31
N LEU A 68 -3.46 -9.83 -5.99
CA LEU A 68 -3.98 -8.68 -6.73
C LEU A 68 -2.81 -7.88 -7.29
N HIS A 69 -2.83 -7.62 -8.60
CA HIS A 69 -1.90 -6.70 -9.25
C HIS A 69 -2.68 -5.76 -10.17
N THR A 70 -2.58 -4.44 -9.98
CA THR A 70 -3.26 -3.48 -10.86
C THR A 70 -2.42 -3.11 -12.08
N GLY A 71 -1.09 -3.05 -11.94
CA GLY A 71 -0.14 -2.70 -13.00
C GLY A 71 0.31 -3.85 -13.92
N ARG A 72 -0.44 -4.96 -13.99
CA ARG A 72 -0.12 -6.11 -14.88
C ARG A 72 -1.34 -6.50 -15.70
N ALA A 73 -1.13 -6.91 -16.95
CA ALA A 73 -2.22 -7.24 -17.85
C ALA A 73 -3.09 -8.41 -17.32
N PRO A 74 -4.43 -8.31 -17.40
CA PRO A 74 -5.18 -7.12 -17.80
C PRO A 74 -5.09 -6.02 -16.73
N TRP A 75 -4.75 -4.80 -17.13
CA TRP A 75 -4.59 -3.68 -16.20
C TRP A 75 -5.91 -3.37 -15.50
N LEU A 76 -5.85 -3.01 -14.23
CA LEU A 76 -7.02 -2.70 -13.42
C LEU A 76 -6.96 -1.24 -12.99
N GLY A 77 -7.77 -0.39 -13.61
CA GLY A 77 -7.82 1.04 -13.31
C GLY A 77 -8.68 1.31 -12.07
N LEU A 78 -9.80 0.59 -11.93
CA LEU A 78 -10.68 0.73 -10.77
C LEU A 78 -11.12 -0.65 -10.28
N LEU A 79 -10.98 -0.87 -8.97
CA LEU A 79 -11.60 -1.97 -8.26
C LEU A 79 -12.41 -1.42 -7.08
N VAL A 80 -13.71 -1.72 -7.07
CA VAL A 80 -14.56 -1.49 -5.90
C VAL A 80 -14.99 -2.84 -5.34
N VAL A 81 -14.70 -3.09 -4.07
CA VAL A 81 -15.19 -4.25 -3.30
C VAL A 81 -16.17 -3.75 -2.26
N ARG A 82 -17.45 -4.11 -2.40
CA ARG A 82 -18.53 -3.78 -1.45
C ARG A 82 -18.65 -4.85 -0.37
N GLY A 83 -17.57 -5.03 0.37
CA GLY A 83 -17.38 -6.06 1.38
C GLY A 83 -15.90 -6.14 1.77
N ASP A 84 -15.50 -7.29 2.30
CA ASP A 84 -14.10 -7.54 2.67
C ASP A 84 -13.28 -7.97 1.45
N LEU A 85 -12.01 -7.57 1.41
CA LEU A 85 -11.04 -8.03 0.41
C LEU A 85 -9.96 -8.87 1.09
N GLU A 86 -9.91 -10.16 0.78
CA GLU A 86 -8.85 -11.06 1.19
C GLU A 86 -7.90 -11.38 0.03
N VAL A 87 -6.62 -11.09 0.19
CA VAL A 87 -5.58 -11.42 -0.77
C VAL A 87 -4.59 -12.38 -0.13
N ALA A 88 -4.77 -13.68 -0.37
CA ALA A 88 -3.99 -14.75 0.29
C ALA A 88 -2.46 -14.62 0.08
N GLY A 89 -2.03 -13.91 -0.96
CA GLY A 89 -0.63 -13.63 -1.25
C GLY A 89 -0.33 -12.13 -1.24
N LEU A 90 0.04 -11.62 -2.42
CA LEU A 90 0.46 -10.25 -2.59
C LEU A 90 -0.70 -9.38 -3.08
N TYR A 91 -1.01 -8.33 -2.31
CA TYR A 91 -1.68 -7.13 -2.81
C TYR A 91 -0.60 -6.19 -3.36
N HIS A 92 -0.71 -5.81 -4.63
CA HIS A 92 0.19 -4.87 -5.28
C HIS A 92 -0.56 -3.93 -6.21
N ASP A 93 -0.83 -2.71 -5.76
CA ASP A 93 -1.32 -1.65 -6.64
C ASP A 93 -0.17 -0.79 -7.19
N TRP A 94 -0.43 -0.13 -8.31
CA TRP A 94 0.56 0.61 -9.08
C TRP A 94 -0.06 1.87 -9.70
N MET A 95 0.72 2.95 -9.81
CA MET A 95 0.26 4.28 -10.27
C MET A 95 0.37 4.52 -11.78
N ASP A 96 1.05 3.67 -12.51
CA ASP A 96 1.25 3.81 -13.97
C ASP A 96 0.90 2.51 -14.74
N PRO A 97 -0.31 2.40 -15.32
CA PRO A 97 -1.38 3.41 -15.31
C PRO A 97 -2.00 3.60 -13.93
N GLU A 98 -2.65 4.75 -13.71
CA GLU A 98 -3.29 5.06 -12.43
C GLU A 98 -4.31 3.98 -12.04
N ALA A 99 -4.25 3.54 -10.79
CA ALA A 99 -5.17 2.56 -10.23
C ALA A 99 -5.84 3.10 -8.96
N VAL A 100 -7.11 2.75 -8.79
CA VAL A 100 -7.91 3.04 -7.61
C VAL A 100 -8.49 1.74 -7.08
N VAL A 101 -8.28 1.47 -5.79
CA VAL A 101 -8.92 0.37 -5.09
C VAL A 101 -9.71 0.93 -3.90
N ILE A 102 -11.00 0.59 -3.84
CA ILE A 102 -11.90 0.95 -2.75
C ILE A 102 -12.46 -0.34 -2.14
N VAL A 103 -12.28 -0.51 -0.84
CA VAL A 103 -12.79 -1.64 -0.05
C VAL A 103 -13.69 -1.07 1.05
N THR A 104 -14.99 -1.40 1.01
CA THR A 104 -15.96 -0.89 2.00
C THR A 104 -15.93 -1.67 3.33
N GLY A 105 -15.27 -2.83 3.35
CA GLY A 105 -15.00 -3.63 4.55
C GLY A 105 -13.53 -3.62 4.94
N ASP A 106 -13.06 -4.74 5.48
CA ASP A 106 -11.67 -4.97 5.86
C ASP A 106 -10.83 -5.44 4.67
N LEU A 107 -9.53 -5.11 4.68
CA LEU A 107 -8.53 -5.63 3.75
C LEU A 107 -7.57 -6.56 4.49
N HIS A 108 -7.52 -7.81 4.09
CA HIS A 108 -6.53 -8.79 4.55
C HIS A 108 -5.56 -9.14 3.43
N ALA A 109 -4.26 -9.16 3.71
CA ALA A 109 -3.25 -9.64 2.76
C ALA A 109 -2.08 -10.32 3.47
N GLN A 110 -1.42 -11.27 2.82
CA GLN A 110 -0.14 -11.76 3.35
C GLN A 110 0.93 -10.65 3.25
N ARG A 111 1.02 -10.01 2.08
CA ARG A 111 1.92 -8.89 1.79
C ARG A 111 1.18 -7.79 1.06
N LEU A 112 1.53 -6.54 1.36
CA LEU A 112 0.96 -5.37 0.73
C LEU A 112 2.09 -4.47 0.23
N VAL A 113 2.07 -4.17 -1.05
CA VAL A 113 2.88 -3.10 -1.67
C VAL A 113 1.88 -2.15 -2.32
N SER A 114 1.86 -0.91 -1.89
CA SER A 114 0.94 0.07 -2.45
C SER A 114 1.69 1.34 -2.83
N SER A 115 1.43 1.80 -4.04
CA SER A 115 1.82 3.11 -4.54
C SER A 115 0.64 3.92 -5.06
N ALA A 116 -0.54 3.29 -5.20
CA ALA A 116 -1.71 3.88 -5.84
C ALA A 116 -2.80 4.34 -4.86
N PHE A 117 -3.93 4.80 -5.40
CA PHE A 117 -5.07 5.24 -4.60
C PHE A 117 -5.72 4.03 -3.91
N LEU A 118 -5.66 4.00 -2.57
CA LEU A 118 -6.28 2.94 -1.77
C LEU A 118 -7.17 3.55 -0.68
N GLU A 119 -8.45 3.21 -0.69
CA GLU A 119 -9.40 3.55 0.36
C GLU A 119 -9.96 2.26 1.00
N VAL A 120 -9.78 2.12 2.32
CA VAL A 120 -10.32 1.00 3.11
C VAL A 120 -11.15 1.55 4.25
N HIS A 121 -12.44 1.21 4.27
CA HIS A 121 -13.39 1.68 5.28
C HIS A 121 -13.30 0.90 6.60
N GLY A 122 -12.80 -0.32 6.53
CA GLY A 122 -12.47 -1.14 7.67
C GLY A 122 -11.00 -1.02 8.08
N SER A 123 -10.49 -2.10 8.67
CA SER A 123 -9.10 -2.28 9.07
C SER A 123 -8.29 -2.92 7.95
N VAL A 124 -6.99 -2.66 7.96
CA VAL A 124 -6.01 -3.36 7.11
C VAL A 124 -5.19 -4.28 7.99
N THR A 125 -5.20 -5.58 7.66
CA THR A 125 -4.35 -6.58 8.31
C THR A 125 -3.41 -7.20 7.27
N VAL A 126 -2.11 -7.03 7.51
CA VAL A 126 -1.05 -7.60 6.67
C VAL A 126 -0.25 -8.58 7.50
N GLU A 127 -0.11 -9.82 7.06
CA GLU A 127 0.58 -10.84 7.86
C GLU A 127 2.06 -10.51 8.06
N THR A 128 2.76 -10.12 6.99
CA THR A 128 4.22 -9.90 7.02
C THR A 128 4.59 -8.45 6.75
N ASP A 129 4.51 -8.01 5.50
CA ASP A 129 5.19 -6.80 5.02
C ASP A 129 4.20 -5.84 4.37
N CYS A 130 4.10 -4.63 4.92
CA CYS A 130 3.26 -3.55 4.42
C CYS A 130 4.14 -2.39 3.96
N ILE A 131 4.25 -2.20 2.65
CA ILE A 131 5.13 -1.21 2.03
C ILE A 131 4.28 -0.15 1.32
N TRP A 132 4.36 1.09 1.80
CA TRP A 132 3.81 2.26 1.14
C TRP A 132 4.96 2.97 0.41
N ARG A 133 5.00 2.85 -0.91
CA ARG A 133 6.09 3.37 -1.74
C ARG A 133 5.54 4.44 -2.68
N ASP A 134 6.06 5.66 -2.58
CA ASP A 134 5.70 6.75 -3.48
C ASP A 134 4.19 6.84 -3.65
N ASN A 135 3.49 6.86 -2.50
CA ASN A 135 2.04 6.76 -2.45
C ASN A 135 1.38 8.10 -2.80
N ASP A 136 1.74 8.62 -3.98
CA ASP A 136 1.23 9.85 -4.58
C ASP A 136 -0.30 9.78 -4.72
N GLY A 137 -0.84 8.55 -4.79
CA GLY A 137 -2.26 8.25 -4.81
C GLY A 137 -3.00 8.50 -3.50
N CYS A 138 -2.33 8.75 -2.37
CA CYS A 138 -2.94 8.82 -1.05
C CYS A 138 -3.68 7.53 -0.64
N ALA A 139 -3.21 6.87 0.43
CA ALA A 139 -3.96 5.80 1.07
C ALA A 139 -4.70 6.30 2.31
N GLU A 140 -5.94 5.83 2.50
CA GLU A 140 -6.73 6.08 3.69
C GLU A 140 -7.30 4.78 4.26
N ILE A 141 -7.02 4.54 5.53
CA ILE A 141 -7.50 3.40 6.31
C ILE A 141 -8.34 3.97 7.46
N MET A 142 -9.64 3.73 7.43
CA MET A 142 -10.56 4.24 8.46
C MET A 142 -10.47 3.44 9.78
N GLY A 143 -10.04 2.18 9.73
CA GLY A 143 -9.83 1.31 10.88
C GLY A 143 -8.38 1.26 11.40
N ASP A 144 -8.02 0.12 11.99
CA ASP A 144 -6.66 -0.16 12.45
C ASP A 144 -5.79 -0.65 11.26
N LEU A 145 -4.49 -0.35 11.29
CA LEU A 145 -3.47 -0.99 10.45
C LEU A 145 -2.67 -1.96 11.33
N ARG A 146 -2.68 -3.25 11.00
CA ARG A 146 -1.88 -4.29 11.66
C ARG A 146 -0.92 -4.92 10.66
N ALA A 147 0.37 -4.93 10.97
CA ALA A 147 1.37 -5.56 10.10
C ALA A 147 2.56 -6.13 10.87
N GLY A 148 3.23 -7.14 10.34
CA GLY A 148 4.53 -7.61 10.86
C GLY A 148 5.65 -6.57 10.70
N PHE A 149 5.57 -5.75 9.66
CA PHE A 149 6.47 -4.64 9.37
C PHE A 149 5.73 -3.59 8.52
N VAL A 150 5.94 -2.31 8.83
CA VAL A 150 5.44 -1.19 8.02
C VAL A 150 6.62 -0.35 7.54
N TYR A 151 6.63 -0.09 6.24
CA TYR A 151 7.54 0.86 5.62
C TYR A 151 6.76 1.95 4.91
N THR A 152 7.21 3.21 5.03
CA THR A 152 6.60 4.34 4.35
C THR A 152 7.67 5.29 3.82
N LYS A 153 7.64 5.61 2.54
CA LYS A 153 8.53 6.63 1.97
C LYS A 153 7.81 7.37 0.86
N TYR A 154 7.87 8.70 0.96
CA TYR A 154 7.18 9.66 0.11
C TYR A 154 5.64 9.49 0.09
N HIS A 155 4.95 10.57 0.43
CA HIS A 155 3.49 10.68 0.53
C HIS A 155 2.82 9.87 1.64
N SER A 156 1.71 10.40 2.15
CA SER A 156 1.12 9.95 3.40
C SER A 156 0.07 8.86 3.23
N VAL A 157 0.19 7.79 4.02
CA VAL A 157 -0.95 6.96 4.41
C VAL A 157 -1.61 7.55 5.66
N ARG A 158 -2.91 7.77 5.60
CA ARG A 158 -3.73 8.18 6.75
C ARG A 158 -4.35 6.95 7.40
N VAL A 159 -4.07 6.75 8.69
CA VAL A 159 -4.69 5.68 9.49
C VAL A 159 -5.50 6.32 10.60
N HIS A 160 -6.83 6.17 10.60
CA HIS A 160 -7.67 6.80 11.62
C HIS A 160 -7.67 6.02 12.94
N GLY A 161 -7.50 4.70 12.88
CA GLY A 161 -7.32 3.84 14.05
C GLY A 161 -5.88 3.79 14.56
N ARG A 162 -5.47 2.61 15.01
CA ARG A 162 -4.12 2.33 15.52
C ARG A 162 -3.25 1.72 14.44
N VAL A 163 -1.96 2.09 14.46
CA VAL A 163 -0.92 1.35 13.76
C VAL A 163 -0.26 0.38 14.75
N VAL A 164 -0.38 -0.92 14.47
CA VAL A 164 0.15 -2.00 15.30
C VAL A 164 1.14 -2.80 14.46
N ALA A 165 2.42 -2.49 14.66
CA ALA A 165 3.53 -3.24 14.06
C ALA A 165 4.72 -3.29 15.03
N PRO A 166 5.50 -4.38 15.04
CA PRO A 166 6.77 -4.46 15.75
C PRO A 166 7.75 -3.36 15.35
N LEU A 167 7.77 -3.00 14.05
CA LEU A 167 8.62 -1.97 13.48
C LEU A 167 7.84 -1.18 12.42
N VAL A 168 7.82 0.14 12.59
CA VAL A 168 7.46 1.11 11.56
C VAL A 168 8.71 1.91 11.21
N LEU A 169 9.11 1.89 9.94
CA LEU A 169 10.32 2.53 9.40
C LEU A 169 9.94 3.48 8.26
N GLY A 170 10.82 4.43 7.93
CA GLY A 170 10.62 5.38 6.84
C GLY A 170 10.67 6.83 7.31
N ASP A 171 9.70 7.64 6.88
CA ASP A 171 9.45 8.99 7.38
C ASP A 171 8.15 9.04 8.21
N ALA A 172 8.25 9.47 9.47
CA ALA A 172 7.12 9.56 10.40
C ALA A 172 6.00 10.49 9.91
N ARG A 173 6.32 11.46 9.05
CA ARG A 173 5.36 12.39 8.45
C ARG A 173 4.41 11.70 7.46
N HIS A 174 4.78 10.51 6.99
CA HIS A 174 4.05 9.78 5.96
C HIS A 174 3.13 8.68 6.51
N VAL A 175 3.20 8.35 7.80
CA VAL A 175 2.13 7.60 8.48
C VAL A 175 1.43 8.54 9.44
N VAL A 176 0.30 9.08 9.01
CA VAL A 176 -0.49 9.98 9.86
C VAL A 176 -1.55 9.15 10.57
N ALA A 177 -1.25 8.80 11.83
CA ALA A 177 -2.12 7.99 12.66
C ALA A 177 -2.89 8.84 13.69
N GLY A 178 -4.11 8.43 14.03
CA GLY A 178 -4.89 9.05 15.12
C GLY A 178 -4.30 8.83 16.52
N ARG A 179 -3.35 7.90 16.66
CA ARG A 179 -2.69 7.55 17.94
C ARG A 179 -1.18 7.36 17.77
N PRO A 180 -0.36 7.56 18.82
CA PRO A 180 1.05 7.25 18.78
C PRO A 180 1.33 5.77 18.44
N TYR A 181 2.38 5.52 17.67
CA TYR A 181 2.81 4.19 17.25
C TYR A 181 4.35 4.06 17.33
N PRO A 182 4.88 2.84 17.42
CA PRO A 182 6.33 2.64 17.49
C PRO A 182 6.98 2.93 16.13
N PHE A 183 7.62 4.09 16.02
CA PHE A 183 8.37 4.51 14.84
C PHE A 183 9.87 4.54 15.12
N VAL A 184 10.65 4.08 14.15
CA VAL A 184 12.11 4.19 14.13
C VAL A 184 12.48 4.94 12.86
N GLY A 185 13.15 6.09 13.00
CA GLY A 185 13.66 6.82 11.84
C GLY A 185 14.85 6.08 11.23
N GLU A 186 14.93 6.08 9.90
CA GLU A 186 16.02 5.41 9.15
C GLU A 186 17.40 5.95 9.54
N THR A 187 17.47 7.26 9.78
CA THR A 187 18.68 8.01 10.16
C THR A 187 18.92 8.07 11.67
N ASP A 188 18.11 7.41 12.52
CA ASP A 188 18.30 7.42 13.96
C ASP A 188 19.51 6.55 14.36
N ALA A 189 20.63 7.23 14.66
CA ALA A 189 21.90 6.61 15.05
C ALA A 189 21.75 5.58 16.19
N ARG A 190 20.77 5.74 17.09
CA ARG A 190 20.50 4.80 18.20
C ARG A 190 20.05 3.42 17.73
N HIS A 191 19.42 3.35 16.56
CA HIS A 191 18.84 2.12 16.02
C HIS A 191 19.62 1.55 14.84
N LYS A 192 20.63 2.27 14.35
CA LYS A 192 21.47 1.94 13.20
C LYS A 192 22.02 0.50 13.19
N ALA A 193 22.69 0.07 14.25
CA ALA A 193 23.22 -1.30 14.32
C ALA A 193 22.12 -2.38 14.26
N ALA A 194 20.98 -2.11 14.90
CA ALA A 194 19.83 -3.00 14.88
C ALA A 194 19.17 -3.04 13.48
N LEU A 195 18.99 -1.88 12.84
CA LEU A 195 18.45 -1.76 11.48
C LEU A 195 19.33 -2.49 10.47
N ARG A 196 20.67 -2.32 10.54
CA ARG A 196 21.63 -3.05 9.71
C ARG A 196 21.54 -4.57 9.84
N ALA A 197 21.23 -5.06 11.04
CA ALA A 197 21.11 -6.49 11.30
C ALA A 197 19.81 -7.09 10.74
N VAL A 198 18.76 -6.27 10.56
CA VAL A 198 17.45 -6.73 10.08
C VAL A 198 17.14 -6.36 8.63
N LEU A 199 17.80 -5.34 8.06
CA LEU A 199 17.60 -4.93 6.68
C LEU A 199 18.49 -5.76 5.72
N PRO A 200 17.98 -6.14 4.55
CA PRO A 200 18.78 -6.82 3.53
C PRO A 200 19.92 -5.94 3.03
N ARG A 201 21.06 -6.56 2.68
CA ARG A 201 22.11 -5.89 1.89
C ARG A 201 21.53 -5.42 0.55
N GLY A 202 21.85 -4.20 0.15
CA GLY A 202 21.35 -3.58 -1.08
C GLY A 202 19.95 -2.94 -0.96
N VAL A 203 19.34 -2.96 0.24
CA VAL A 203 18.15 -2.16 0.57
C VAL A 203 18.52 -0.98 1.46
N ALA A 204 19.45 -1.17 2.41
CA ALA A 204 20.02 -0.06 3.15
C ALA A 204 21.05 0.68 2.28
N MET A 205 20.80 1.95 2.00
CA MET A 205 21.73 2.86 1.37
C MET A 205 22.61 3.48 2.46
N ILE A 206 23.91 3.43 2.25
CA ILE A 206 24.93 3.87 3.19
C ILE A 206 25.84 4.82 2.39
N GLU A 207 25.82 6.11 2.70
CA GLU A 207 26.79 7.08 2.20
C GLU A 207 27.91 7.30 3.23
N GLY A 208 29.11 7.59 2.71
CA GLY A 208 30.35 7.79 3.46
C GLY A 208 31.56 7.26 2.67
N ASP A 209 32.60 8.09 2.47
CA ASP A 209 33.86 7.61 1.89
C ASP A 209 34.60 6.77 2.95
N PRO A 210 34.94 5.49 2.67
CA PRO A 210 35.71 4.67 3.60
C PRO A 210 37.09 5.26 3.96
N ARG A 211 37.52 6.35 3.32
CA ARG A 211 38.78 7.08 3.59
C ARG A 211 38.67 8.17 4.67
N ASP A 212 37.46 8.55 5.09
CA ASP A 212 37.28 9.67 6.03
C ASP A 212 37.49 9.29 7.51
N GLY A 213 37.82 8.03 7.81
CA GLY A 213 38.25 7.61 9.15
C GLY A 213 37.17 7.65 10.23
N ASP A 214 35.98 8.16 9.92
CA ASP A 214 34.79 8.01 10.75
C ASP A 214 34.21 6.61 10.53
N ASP A 215 34.36 5.76 11.55
CA ASP A 215 33.73 4.43 11.65
C ASP A 215 32.18 4.47 11.64
N GLU A 216 31.58 5.62 11.36
CA GLU A 216 30.17 5.91 11.54
C GLU A 216 29.39 5.83 10.22
N TRP A 217 29.57 4.77 9.44
CA TRP A 217 28.74 4.43 8.28
C TRP A 217 27.22 4.50 8.57
N CYS A 218 26.47 5.58 8.39
CA CYS A 218 25.03 5.64 8.75
C CYS A 218 24.17 4.91 7.72
N ILE A 219 22.96 4.46 8.10
CA ILE A 219 21.94 4.20 7.06
C ILE A 219 21.38 5.59 6.79
N ASP A 220 21.73 6.15 5.64
CA ASP A 220 21.24 7.49 5.26
C ASP A 220 19.85 7.39 4.65
N ASP A 221 19.57 6.26 4.00
CA ASP A 221 18.29 6.02 3.36
C ASP A 221 18.01 4.51 3.19
N VAL A 222 16.75 4.17 2.98
CA VAL A 222 16.34 2.86 2.50
C VAL A 222 15.87 2.99 1.05
N ASP A 223 16.41 2.14 0.18
CA ASP A 223 15.93 1.98 -1.19
C ASP A 223 14.54 1.31 -1.16
N ALA A 224 13.51 2.15 -1.13
CA ALA A 224 12.11 1.75 -1.13
C ALA A 224 11.73 0.93 -2.37
N GLU A 225 12.37 1.17 -3.52
CA GLU A 225 12.11 0.41 -4.74
C GLU A 225 12.70 -1.01 -4.63
N ALA A 226 13.95 -1.14 -4.17
CA ALA A 226 14.57 -2.44 -3.89
C ALA A 226 13.77 -3.22 -2.85
N LEU A 227 13.28 -2.55 -1.79
CA LEU A 227 12.45 -3.15 -0.77
C LEU A 227 11.11 -3.64 -1.33
N ALA A 228 10.39 -2.80 -2.08
CA ALA A 228 9.13 -3.16 -2.72
C ALA A 228 9.31 -4.32 -3.72
N ARG A 229 10.36 -4.30 -4.56
CA ARG A 229 10.70 -5.39 -5.48
C ARG A 229 10.97 -6.70 -4.74
N ARG A 230 11.66 -6.63 -3.60
CA ARG A 230 11.95 -7.80 -2.76
C ARG A 230 10.67 -8.42 -2.20
N VAL A 231 9.80 -7.61 -1.59
CA VAL A 231 8.50 -8.06 -1.05
C VAL A 231 7.61 -8.60 -2.15
N ALA A 232 7.54 -7.93 -3.29
CA ALA A 232 6.80 -8.39 -4.46
C ALA A 232 7.28 -9.75 -4.99
N ALA A 233 8.58 -10.04 -4.85
CA ALA A 233 9.20 -11.31 -5.24
C ALA A 233 9.03 -12.46 -4.24
N GLY A 234 8.22 -12.32 -3.18
CA GLY A 234 8.06 -13.39 -2.18
C GLY A 234 9.07 -13.36 -1.04
N LYS A 235 10.01 -12.42 -1.03
CA LYS A 235 11.06 -12.36 -0.02
C LYS A 235 10.64 -11.42 1.10
N PRO A 236 10.84 -11.78 2.39
CA PRO A 236 10.52 -10.90 3.51
C PRO A 236 11.26 -9.56 3.42
N ALA A 237 10.64 -8.47 3.88
CA ALA A 237 11.26 -7.15 3.96
C ALA A 237 12.50 -7.18 4.86
N LEU A 238 12.39 -7.88 5.99
CA LEU A 238 13.44 -8.03 6.99
C LEU A 238 14.13 -9.40 6.87
N VAL A 239 15.45 -9.46 7.03
CA VAL A 239 16.22 -10.72 7.07
C VAL A 239 16.16 -11.41 8.44
N ALA A 240 15.73 -10.69 9.48
CA ALA A 240 15.49 -11.21 10.81
C ALA A 240 14.36 -10.43 11.51
N PRO A 241 13.63 -11.02 12.47
CA PRO A 241 12.61 -10.31 13.23
C PRO A 241 13.18 -9.12 14.00
N TRP A 242 12.48 -7.99 13.99
CA TRP A 242 12.83 -6.84 14.79
C TRP A 242 12.67 -7.14 16.29
N LYS A 243 13.74 -6.94 17.06
CA LYS A 243 13.77 -7.13 18.52
C LYS A 243 13.81 -5.81 19.31
N GLY A 244 13.75 -4.66 18.62
CA GLY A 244 13.86 -3.35 19.26
C GLY A 244 12.57 -2.96 20.00
N ARG A 245 12.72 -2.69 21.29
CA ARG A 245 11.68 -2.40 22.30
C ARG A 245 10.74 -3.58 22.65
N ARG A 246 11.18 -4.39 23.62
CA ARG A 246 10.26 -4.76 24.71
C ARG A 246 9.94 -3.46 25.45
N ARG A 247 8.66 -3.06 25.51
CA ARG A 247 8.20 -2.06 26.48
C ARG A 247 8.66 -2.52 27.88
N ARG A 248 9.45 -1.69 28.56
CA ARG A 248 9.41 -1.66 30.03
C ARG A 248 8.24 -0.80 30.43
#